data_AF-A0A453BU12-F1
#
_entry.id   AF-A0A453BU12-F1
#
_cell.length_a   1.000
_cell.length_b   1.000
_cell.length_c   1.000
_cell.angle_alpha   90.00
_cell.angle_beta   90.00
_cell.angle_gamma   90.00
#
_symmetry.space_group_name_H-M   'P 1'
#
loop_
_entity.id
_entity.type
_entity.pdbx_description
1 polymer ?
#
loop_
_entity_poly.entity_id
_entity_poly.type
_entity_poly.pdbx_seq_one_letter_code
_entity_poly.pdbx_strand_id
1 'polypeptide(L)'
;MASSLDTLCGQAFGAKQYYLLGIYKQRAILVLTLVSVVVAVVWAYTGQILLLFGQDPEIAMGAGSYIRWMIPALFVYGPLQCHVRFLQTQNIVLPVMASSGVTALSHVLVCWLLVYKLGLGNKGAALANAISYLANVSILALYIRLSPSCKSTWTGVSKEAFRGIVSFMKLAVPSALMVCLEWWSFELLVLLSGLLPNPKLEASVLSISLNTGSLAFMIPFGLGAAISTRVSNELGAGRPEAACLATRVIMVLGLATGVSLGLIMISVRNLWGYAYSNEKEVVEYIARMMPILSVSIIFDDLQCVLSGVVRGCGLQKIGACVNLSAYYLVGIPAALCFAFVYQLGGMVLILPPIPYREFQLHL
;
A
#
# COMPACT_ATOMS: atom_id res chain seq x y z
N MET A 1 -1.24 9.52 0.26
CA MET A 1 -0.80 10.93 0.23
C MET A 1 0.72 11.09 0.33
N ALA A 2 1.43 10.44 1.28
CA ALA A 2 2.90 10.58 1.42
C ALA A 2 3.70 10.28 0.15
N SER A 3 3.18 9.45 -0.75
CA SER A 3 3.75 9.11 -2.07
C SER A 3 3.95 10.32 -2.98
N SER A 4 3.33 11.47 -2.74
CA SER A 4 3.67 12.72 -3.45
C SER A 4 5.12 13.16 -3.19
N LEU A 5 5.72 12.75 -2.07
CA LEU A 5 7.14 12.98 -1.78
C LEU A 5 8.05 12.21 -2.73
N ASP A 6 7.60 11.10 -3.32
CA ASP A 6 8.39 10.39 -4.33
C ASP A 6 8.71 11.31 -5.51
N THR A 7 7.70 12.06 -5.97
CA THR A 7 7.88 13.06 -7.02
C THR A 7 8.65 14.27 -6.50
N LEU A 8 8.16 14.91 -5.44
CA LEU A 8 8.66 16.22 -5.03
C LEU A 8 10.08 16.14 -4.46
N CYS A 9 10.35 15.18 -3.57
CA CYS A 9 11.69 15.00 -3.03
C CYS A 9 12.62 14.39 -4.08
N GLY A 10 12.17 13.41 -4.88
CA GLY A 10 13.00 12.78 -5.90
C GLY A 10 13.42 13.74 -7.00
N GLN A 11 12.47 14.49 -7.59
CA GLN A 11 12.81 15.49 -8.61
C GLN A 11 13.69 16.62 -8.05
N ALA A 12 13.42 17.10 -6.82
CA ALA A 12 14.30 18.08 -6.19
C ALA A 12 15.71 17.53 -5.92
N PHE A 13 15.83 16.26 -5.53
CA PHE A 13 17.12 15.60 -5.33
C PHE A 13 17.90 15.48 -6.63
N GLY A 14 17.25 15.03 -7.72
CA GLY A 14 17.80 15.01 -9.06
C GLY A 14 18.28 16.38 -9.54
N ALA A 15 17.49 17.43 -9.27
CA ALA A 15 17.80 18.82 -9.60
C ALA A 15 18.85 19.45 -8.66
N LYS A 16 19.38 18.70 -7.68
CA LYS A 16 20.31 19.15 -6.63
C LYS A 16 19.77 20.28 -5.74
N GLN A 17 18.44 20.44 -5.67
CA GLN A 17 17.75 21.38 -4.80
C GLN A 17 17.54 20.78 -3.41
N TYR A 18 18.63 20.39 -2.76
CA TYR A 18 18.62 19.53 -1.56
C TYR A 18 17.80 20.11 -0.40
N TYR A 19 17.84 21.42 -0.19
CA TYR A 19 17.10 22.09 0.90
C TYR A 19 15.58 21.90 0.80
N LEU A 20 15.04 21.70 -0.42
CA LEU A 20 13.60 21.50 -0.62
C LEU A 20 13.10 20.18 -0.05
N LEU A 21 13.94 19.15 0.05
CA LEU A 21 13.52 17.84 0.58
C LEU A 21 13.03 17.97 2.03
N GLY A 22 13.75 18.71 2.86
CA GLY A 22 13.35 18.99 4.25
C GLY A 22 12.05 19.77 4.33
N ILE A 23 11.85 20.75 3.44
CA ILE A 23 10.63 21.56 3.36
C ILE A 23 9.44 20.69 2.91
N TYR A 24 9.60 19.88 1.87
CA TYR A 24 8.54 18.98 1.39
C TYR A 24 8.16 17.94 2.43
N LYS A 25 9.15 17.33 3.11
CA LYS A 25 8.91 16.41 4.22
C LYS A 25 8.07 17.07 5.32
N GLN A 26 8.45 18.26 5.78
CA GLN A 26 7.72 18.98 6.82
C GLN A 26 6.30 19.36 6.38
N ARG A 27 6.16 19.84 5.15
CA ARG A 27 4.86 20.13 4.54
C ARG A 27 3.95 18.91 4.50
N ALA A 28 4.49 17.76 4.08
CA ALA A 28 3.75 16.51 4.06
C ALA A 28 3.34 16.09 5.46
N ILE A 29 4.22 16.18 6.47
CA ILE A 29 3.87 15.91 7.87
C ILE A 29 2.68 16.77 8.31
N LEU A 30 2.74 18.10 8.07
CA LEU A 30 1.66 19.02 8.42
C LEU A 30 0.32 18.61 7.76
N VAL A 31 0.34 18.39 6.44
CA VAL A 31 -0.86 18.02 5.68
C VAL A 31 -1.41 16.67 6.12
N LEU A 32 -0.55 15.66 6.27
CA LEU A 32 -0.97 14.32 6.66
C LEU A 32 -1.52 14.31 8.09
N THR A 33 -0.93 15.05 9.03
CA THR A 33 -1.48 15.18 10.39
C THR A 33 -2.88 15.80 10.36
N LEU A 34 -3.12 16.84 9.55
CA LEU A 34 -4.45 17.44 9.41
C LEU A 34 -5.48 16.46 8.83
N VAL A 35 -5.10 15.70 7.79
CA VAL A 35 -5.96 14.66 7.21
C VAL A 35 -6.20 13.53 8.20
N SER A 36 -5.20 13.17 9.00
CA SER A 36 -5.33 12.18 10.09
C SER A 36 -6.36 12.62 11.13
N VAL A 37 -6.53 13.91 11.42
CA VAL A 37 -7.62 14.38 12.30
C VAL A 37 -8.98 14.02 11.73
N VAL A 38 -9.21 14.26 10.43
CA VAL A 38 -10.48 13.93 9.77
C VAL A 38 -10.74 12.42 9.82
N VAL A 39 -9.72 11.62 9.49
CA VAL A 39 -9.82 10.15 9.53
C VAL A 39 -10.03 9.64 10.96
N ALA A 40 -9.38 10.23 11.96
CA ALA A 40 -9.55 9.87 13.36
C ALA A 40 -10.98 10.11 13.85
N VAL A 41 -11.64 11.19 13.41
CA VAL A 41 -13.06 11.44 13.71
C VAL A 41 -13.92 10.32 13.12
N VAL A 42 -13.72 9.95 11.86
CA VAL A 42 -14.45 8.83 11.23
C VAL A 42 -14.21 7.53 12.00
N TRP A 43 -12.95 7.24 12.36
CA TRP A 43 -12.55 6.07 13.13
C TRP A 43 -13.17 6.03 14.54
N ALA A 44 -13.36 7.19 15.17
CA ALA A 44 -14.02 7.28 16.48
C ALA A 44 -15.48 6.79 16.43
N TYR A 45 -16.14 6.95 15.28
CA TYR A 45 -17.52 6.56 15.06
C TYR A 45 -17.69 5.23 14.29
N THR A 46 -16.62 4.45 14.05
CA THR A 46 -16.69 3.21 13.27
C THR A 46 -17.76 2.24 13.80
N GLY A 47 -17.91 2.09 15.11
CA GLY A 47 -18.93 1.20 15.68
C GLY A 47 -20.35 1.64 15.31
N GLN A 48 -20.64 2.93 15.44
CA GLN A 48 -21.96 3.50 15.07
C GLN A 48 -22.19 3.46 13.57
N ILE A 49 -21.16 3.68 12.76
CA ILE A 49 -21.23 3.58 11.30
C ILE A 49 -21.58 2.15 10.91
N LEU A 50 -20.92 1.14 11.49
CA LEU A 50 -21.23 -0.27 11.20
C LEU A 50 -22.65 -0.65 11.62
N LEU A 51 -23.11 -0.18 12.78
CA LEU A 51 -24.51 -0.35 13.21
C LEU A 51 -25.50 0.27 12.23
N LEU A 52 -25.19 1.46 11.68
CA LEU A 52 -26.02 2.12 10.67
C LEU A 52 -26.12 1.29 9.39
N PHE A 53 -25.06 0.56 9.03
CA PHE A 53 -25.06 -0.40 7.92
C PHE A 53 -25.66 -1.78 8.28
N GLY A 54 -26.31 -1.90 9.44
CA GLY A 54 -27.03 -3.12 9.85
C GLY A 54 -26.11 -4.25 10.31
N GLN A 55 -24.87 -3.96 10.69
CA GLN A 55 -23.99 -4.98 11.27
C GLN A 55 -24.44 -5.40 12.67
N ASP A 56 -24.09 -6.63 13.04
CA ASP A 56 -24.33 -7.16 14.38
C ASP A 56 -23.73 -6.24 15.46
N PRO A 57 -24.48 -5.93 16.55
CA PRO A 57 -24.00 -5.01 17.58
C PRO A 57 -22.71 -5.43 18.28
N GLU A 58 -22.50 -6.73 18.52
CA GLU A 58 -21.28 -7.21 19.18
C GLU A 58 -20.06 -7.03 18.25
N ILE A 59 -20.21 -7.39 16.97
CA ILE A 59 -19.17 -7.19 15.95
C ILE A 59 -18.86 -5.71 15.77
N ALA A 60 -19.88 -4.87 15.60
CA ALA A 60 -19.73 -3.44 15.40
C ALA A 60 -19.04 -2.77 16.59
N MET A 61 -19.40 -3.14 17.82
CA MET A 61 -18.78 -2.60 19.03
C MET A 61 -17.35 -3.12 19.22
N GLY A 62 -17.07 -4.37 18.87
CA GLY A 62 -15.72 -4.95 18.85
C GLY A 62 -14.80 -4.20 17.88
N ALA A 63 -15.22 -4.05 16.62
CA ALA A 63 -14.49 -3.30 15.60
C ALA A 63 -14.31 -1.82 15.98
N GLY A 64 -15.37 -1.16 16.46
CA GLY A 64 -15.32 0.22 16.91
C GLY A 64 -14.40 0.42 18.12
N SER A 65 -14.31 -0.54 19.04
CA SER A 65 -13.30 -0.53 20.10
C SER A 65 -11.90 -0.64 19.51
N TYR A 66 -11.62 -1.66 18.70
CA TYR A 66 -10.28 -1.87 18.13
C TYR A 66 -9.77 -0.63 17.36
N ILE A 67 -10.60 -0.08 16.47
CA ILE A 67 -10.25 1.06 15.63
C ILE A 67 -10.00 2.33 16.47
N ARG A 68 -10.76 2.58 17.54
CA ARG A 68 -10.49 3.69 18.47
C ARG A 68 -9.11 3.59 19.12
N TRP A 69 -8.69 2.38 19.50
CA TRP A 69 -7.35 2.14 20.05
C TRP A 69 -6.24 2.18 18.98
N MET A 70 -6.59 2.14 17.70
CA MET A 70 -5.68 2.30 16.56
C MET A 70 -5.46 3.76 16.17
N ILE A 71 -6.31 4.70 16.61
CA ILE A 71 -6.21 6.14 16.31
C ILE A 71 -4.80 6.71 16.58
N PRO A 72 -4.12 6.42 17.70
CA PRO A 72 -2.76 6.93 17.91
C PRO A 72 -1.78 6.51 16.82
N ALA A 73 -1.91 5.30 16.26
CA ALA A 73 -1.03 4.82 15.20
C ALA A 73 -1.15 5.67 13.93
N LEU A 74 -2.33 6.21 13.64
CA LEU A 74 -2.59 7.08 12.49
C LEU A 74 -1.71 8.35 12.51
N PHE A 75 -1.55 8.96 13.68
CA PHE A 75 -0.76 10.19 13.87
C PHE A 75 0.75 9.95 13.82
N VAL A 76 1.18 8.69 13.98
CA VAL A 76 2.59 8.31 13.92
C VAL A 76 2.95 7.77 12.53
N TYR A 77 2.03 7.06 11.90
CA TYR A 77 2.26 6.43 10.60
C TYR A 77 2.46 7.46 9.48
N GLY A 78 1.68 8.56 9.47
CA GLY A 78 1.88 9.65 8.51
C GLY A 78 3.30 10.21 8.53
N PRO A 79 3.79 10.69 9.69
CA PRO A 79 5.18 11.12 9.85
C PRO A 79 6.21 10.04 9.51
N LEU A 80 5.98 8.77 9.90
CA LEU A 80 6.85 7.66 9.55
C LEU A 80 7.02 7.55 8.03
N GLN A 81 5.93 7.56 7.27
CA GLN A 81 5.97 7.49 5.81
C GLN A 81 6.70 8.69 5.20
N CYS A 82 6.54 9.90 5.77
CA CYS A 82 7.31 11.06 5.33
C CYS A 82 8.83 10.90 5.54
N HIS A 83 9.26 10.27 6.65
CA HIS A 83 10.67 9.99 6.90
C HIS A 83 11.21 8.95 5.93
N VAL A 84 10.45 7.88 5.69
CA VAL A 84 10.79 6.82 4.73
C VAL A 84 11.01 7.41 3.34
N ARG A 85 10.06 8.18 2.81
CA ARG A 85 10.19 8.77 1.45
C ARG A 85 11.29 9.82 1.35
N PHE A 86 11.51 10.60 2.42
CA PHE A 86 12.64 11.53 2.48
C PHE A 86 13.97 10.80 2.28
N LEU A 87 14.19 9.67 2.96
CA LEU A 87 15.43 8.89 2.85
C LEU A 87 15.52 8.11 1.52
N GLN A 88 14.43 7.45 1.12
CA GLN A 88 14.39 6.63 -0.09
C GLN A 88 14.69 7.45 -1.35
N THR A 89 14.12 8.66 -1.49
CA THR A 89 14.35 9.52 -2.66
C THR A 89 15.82 9.93 -2.84
N GLN A 90 16.60 9.91 -1.75
CA GLN A 90 18.04 10.15 -1.74
C GLN A 90 18.88 8.88 -1.98
N ASN A 91 18.24 7.75 -2.28
CA ASN A 91 18.81 6.39 -2.30
C ASN A 91 19.36 5.91 -0.93
N ILE A 92 18.91 6.50 0.17
CA ILE A 92 19.30 6.09 1.53
C ILE A 92 18.31 5.02 2.03
N VAL A 93 18.46 3.80 1.54
CA VAL A 93 17.49 2.70 1.80
C VAL A 93 17.89 1.79 2.98
N LEU A 94 19.19 1.66 3.27
CA LEU A 94 19.67 0.76 4.31
C LEU A 94 19.14 1.10 5.72
N PRO A 95 19.14 2.37 6.17
CA PRO A 95 18.58 2.72 7.48
C PRO A 95 17.06 2.46 7.55
N VAL A 96 16.35 2.68 6.44
CA VAL A 96 14.90 2.42 6.34
C VAL A 96 14.61 0.92 6.48
N MET A 97 15.37 0.07 5.79
CA MET A 97 15.24 -1.37 5.88
C MET A 97 15.60 -1.87 7.28
N ALA A 98 16.74 -1.44 7.82
CA ALA A 98 17.22 -1.86 9.14
C ALA A 98 16.25 -1.44 10.27
N SER A 99 15.77 -0.18 10.26
CA SER A 99 14.81 0.28 11.28
C SER A 99 13.49 -0.48 11.20
N SER A 100 13.02 -0.79 10.00
CA SER A 100 11.80 -1.56 9.80
C SER A 100 11.96 -3.02 10.25
N GLY A 101 13.10 -3.65 9.97
CA GLY A 101 13.42 -5.00 10.45
C GLY A 101 13.49 -5.08 11.97
N VAL A 102 14.19 -4.14 12.62
CA VAL A 102 14.23 -4.05 14.10
C VAL A 102 12.84 -3.81 14.68
N THR A 103 12.05 -2.95 14.03
CA THR A 103 10.66 -2.69 14.45
C THR A 103 9.80 -3.95 14.33
N ALA A 104 9.91 -4.71 13.25
CA ALA A 104 9.14 -5.95 13.06
C ALA A 104 9.50 -7.01 14.11
N LEU A 105 10.80 -7.20 14.39
CA LEU A 105 11.26 -8.15 15.41
C LEU A 105 10.79 -7.74 16.82
N SER A 106 10.94 -6.46 17.16
CA SER A 106 10.49 -5.94 18.46
C SER A 106 8.96 -5.89 18.58
N HIS A 107 8.22 -5.77 17.48
CA HIS A 107 6.75 -5.75 17.50
C HIS A 107 6.16 -7.02 18.11
N VAL A 108 6.80 -8.17 17.94
CA VAL A 108 6.39 -9.43 18.59
C VAL A 108 6.40 -9.28 20.12
N LEU A 109 7.47 -8.70 20.67
CA LEU A 109 7.60 -8.45 22.11
C LEU A 109 6.60 -7.40 22.60
N VAL A 110 6.40 -6.33 21.83
CA VAL A 110 5.42 -5.27 22.14
C VAL A 110 4.01 -5.83 22.17
N CYS A 111 3.62 -6.64 21.17
CA CYS A 111 2.34 -7.33 21.14
C CYS A 111 2.18 -8.28 22.31
N TRP A 112 3.17 -9.12 22.59
CA TRP A 112 3.10 -10.04 23.74
C TRP A 112 2.91 -9.29 25.06
N LEU A 113 3.66 -8.21 25.26
CA LEU A 113 3.57 -7.38 26.47
C LEU A 113 2.18 -6.76 26.61
N LEU A 114 1.68 -6.09 25.57
CA LEU A 114 0.40 -5.37 25.65
C LEU A 114 -0.80 -6.31 25.69
N VAL A 115 -0.80 -7.35 24.84
CA VAL A 115 -1.93 -8.27 24.71
C VAL A 115 -2.03 -9.17 25.94
N TYR A 116 -0.94 -9.84 26.32
CA TYR A 116 -0.96 -10.88 27.35
C TYR A 116 -0.53 -10.36 28.72
N LYS A 117 0.63 -9.70 28.83
CA LYS A 117 1.16 -9.32 30.15
C LYS A 117 0.40 -8.17 30.80
N LEU A 118 -0.04 -7.20 30.00
CA LEU A 118 -0.85 -6.08 30.46
C LEU A 118 -2.36 -6.35 30.32
N GLY A 119 -2.74 -7.52 29.78
CA GLY A 119 -4.13 -7.94 29.69
C GLY A 119 -5.01 -7.06 28.79
N LEU A 120 -4.43 -6.28 27.85
CA LEU A 120 -5.21 -5.38 26.99
C LEU A 120 -5.90 -6.10 25.82
N GLY A 121 -5.62 -7.39 25.60
CA GLY A 121 -6.26 -8.18 24.56
C GLY A 121 -6.14 -7.55 23.17
N ASN A 122 -7.25 -7.49 22.43
CA ASN A 122 -7.31 -6.88 21.10
C ASN A 122 -6.97 -5.37 21.08
N LYS A 123 -7.30 -4.62 22.14
CA LYS A 123 -6.92 -3.21 22.29
C LYS A 123 -5.39 -3.07 22.38
N GLY A 124 -4.75 -4.03 23.06
CA GLY A 124 -3.29 -4.14 23.13
C GLY A 124 -2.65 -4.31 21.76
N ALA A 125 -3.23 -5.18 20.91
CA ALA A 125 -2.76 -5.37 19.54
C ALA A 125 -2.92 -4.09 18.69
N ALA A 126 -4.02 -3.35 18.84
CA ALA A 126 -4.19 -2.06 18.16
C ALA A 126 -3.12 -1.04 18.59
N LEU A 127 -2.92 -0.89 19.91
CA LEU A 127 -1.96 0.08 20.47
C LEU A 127 -0.50 -0.29 20.17
N ALA A 128 -0.19 -1.59 20.05
CA ALA A 128 1.14 -2.08 19.67
C ALA A 128 1.63 -1.45 18.36
N ASN A 129 0.74 -1.24 17.38
CA ASN A 129 1.08 -0.56 16.13
C ASN A 129 1.59 0.86 16.37
N ALA A 130 0.93 1.64 17.23
CA ALA A 130 1.35 3.00 17.53
C ALA A 130 2.73 3.04 18.16
N ILE A 131 2.99 2.15 19.12
CA ILE A 131 4.29 2.05 19.81
C ILE A 131 5.39 1.62 18.84
N SER A 132 5.14 0.61 18.02
CA SER A 132 6.11 0.14 17.03
C SER A 132 6.40 1.19 15.96
N TYR A 133 5.39 1.88 15.44
CA TYR A 133 5.61 2.98 14.51
C TYR A 133 6.35 4.15 15.16
N LEU A 134 6.09 4.43 16.44
CA LEU A 134 6.76 5.50 17.17
C LEU A 134 8.24 5.19 17.36
N ALA A 135 8.57 3.94 17.70
CA ALA A 135 9.95 3.48 17.74
C ALA A 135 10.62 3.63 16.37
N ASN A 136 9.98 3.18 15.29
CA ASN A 136 10.53 3.24 13.94
C ASN A 136 10.79 4.69 13.49
N VAL A 137 9.80 5.58 13.63
CA VAL A 137 9.96 6.98 13.23
C VAL A 137 11.00 7.69 14.09
N SER A 138 11.14 7.31 15.37
CA SER A 138 12.17 7.86 16.25
C SER A 138 13.58 7.46 15.79
N ILE A 139 13.79 6.19 15.43
CA ILE A 139 15.06 5.72 14.84
C ILE A 139 15.39 6.51 13.57
N LEU A 140 14.43 6.66 12.66
CA LEU A 140 14.65 7.41 11.42
C LEU A 140 14.85 8.91 11.65
N ALA A 141 14.14 9.52 12.60
CA ALA A 141 14.31 10.92 12.97
C ALA A 141 15.70 11.18 13.57
N LEU A 142 16.19 10.29 14.44
CA LEU A 142 17.55 10.33 14.97
C LEU A 142 18.58 10.18 13.85
N TYR A 143 18.39 9.21 12.94
CA TYR A 143 19.28 9.02 11.80
C TYR A 143 19.35 10.29 10.93
N ILE A 144 18.21 10.88 10.55
CA ILE A 144 18.17 12.10 9.73
C ILE A 144 18.86 13.28 10.43
N ARG A 145 18.72 13.38 11.76
CA ARG A 145 19.31 14.48 12.53
C ARG A 145 20.82 14.34 12.72
N LEU A 146 21.33 13.12 12.87
CA LEU A 146 22.73 12.86 13.25
C LEU A 146 23.62 12.47 12.06
N SER A 147 23.04 11.89 11.00
CA SER A 147 23.81 11.37 9.86
C SER A 147 24.39 12.50 8.99
N PRO A 148 25.70 12.47 8.67
CA PRO A 148 26.31 13.40 7.72
C PRO A 148 25.61 13.39 6.34
N SER A 149 25.08 12.25 5.92
CA SER A 149 24.41 12.09 4.63
C SER A 149 23.14 12.93 4.47
N CYS A 150 22.51 13.34 5.59
CA CYS A 150 21.29 14.16 5.58
C CYS A 150 21.56 15.65 5.82
N LYS A 151 22.83 16.07 5.99
CA LYS A 151 23.17 17.45 6.42
C LYS A 151 22.75 18.52 5.41
N SER A 152 22.81 18.23 4.11
CA SER A 152 22.40 19.16 3.04
C SER A 152 20.89 19.13 2.76
N THR A 153 20.21 18.04 3.10
CA THR A 153 18.78 17.83 2.80
C THR A 153 17.88 18.11 4.00
N TRP A 154 18.43 18.09 5.21
CA TRP A 154 17.76 18.46 6.45
C TRP A 154 18.49 19.61 7.15
N THR A 155 17.96 20.83 6.98
CA THR A 155 18.51 22.07 7.56
C THR A 155 17.74 22.55 8.80
N GLY A 156 16.85 21.71 9.36
CA GLY A 156 16.01 22.03 10.51
C GLY A 156 14.58 22.45 10.12
N VAL A 157 13.83 22.91 11.12
CA VAL A 157 12.42 23.31 10.96
C VAL A 157 12.33 24.64 10.23
N SER A 158 11.40 24.74 9.27
CA SER A 158 11.29 25.87 8.36
C SER A 158 9.82 26.31 8.19
N LYS A 159 9.59 27.63 8.17
CA LYS A 159 8.24 28.21 7.99
C LYS A 159 7.73 28.04 6.56
N GLU A 160 8.62 27.78 5.61
CA GLU A 160 8.31 27.49 4.21
C GLU A 160 7.48 26.21 4.05
N ALA A 161 7.47 25.32 5.06
CA ALA A 161 6.59 24.16 5.11
C ALA A 161 5.10 24.54 5.02
N PHE A 162 4.71 25.71 5.55
CA PHE A 162 3.33 26.22 5.53
C PHE A 162 2.93 26.86 4.19
N ARG A 163 3.89 27.10 3.29
CA ARG A 163 3.62 27.68 1.96
C ARG A 163 3.36 26.58 0.94
N GLY A 164 2.63 26.87 -0.14
CA GLY A 164 2.45 25.94 -1.26
C GLY A 164 1.62 24.69 -0.97
N ILE A 165 0.81 24.70 0.10
CA ILE A 165 -0.05 23.56 0.50
C ILE A 165 -1.00 23.15 -0.63
N VAL A 166 -1.63 24.10 -1.31
CA VAL A 166 -2.55 23.81 -2.43
C VAL A 166 -1.82 23.07 -3.56
N SER A 167 -0.59 23.47 -3.90
CA SER A 167 0.20 22.80 -4.93
C SER A 167 0.58 21.38 -4.51
N PHE A 168 0.94 21.18 -3.23
CA PHE A 168 1.19 19.85 -2.68
C PHE A 168 -0.07 18.97 -2.75
N MET A 169 -1.24 19.52 -2.41
CA MET A 169 -2.52 18.80 -2.42
C MET A 169 -2.94 18.36 -3.82
N LYS A 170 -2.67 19.17 -4.86
CA LYS A 170 -2.91 18.80 -6.27
C LYS A 170 -2.20 17.51 -6.67
N LEU A 171 -1.10 17.16 -6.01
CA LEU A 171 -0.38 15.90 -6.23
C LEU A 171 -0.76 14.83 -5.21
N ALA A 172 -0.87 15.21 -3.94
CA ALA A 172 -1.08 14.30 -2.83
C ALA A 172 -2.46 13.63 -2.84
N VAL A 173 -3.51 14.36 -3.27
CA VAL A 173 -4.88 13.81 -3.36
C VAL A 173 -4.97 12.74 -4.45
N PRO A 174 -4.57 12.98 -5.71
CA PRO A 174 -4.51 11.91 -6.70
C PRO A 174 -3.63 10.74 -6.28
N SER A 175 -2.49 11.00 -5.64
CA SER A 175 -1.62 9.94 -5.12
C SER A 175 -2.30 9.07 -4.05
N ALA A 176 -3.21 9.63 -3.27
CA ALA A 176 -4.03 8.85 -2.34
C ALA A 176 -5.12 8.08 -3.08
N LEU A 177 -5.84 8.74 -3.98
CA LEU A 177 -6.90 8.11 -4.77
C LEU A 177 -6.40 6.91 -5.57
N MET A 178 -5.21 6.98 -6.18
CA MET A 178 -4.58 5.84 -6.85
C MET A 178 -4.57 4.58 -5.97
N VAL A 179 -4.05 4.71 -4.74
CA VAL A 179 -3.90 3.59 -3.80
C VAL A 179 -5.25 3.20 -3.19
N CYS A 180 -6.08 4.18 -2.80
CA CYS A 180 -7.38 3.92 -2.20
C CYS A 180 -8.34 3.22 -3.15
N LEU A 181 -8.39 3.64 -4.42
CA LEU A 181 -9.27 3.01 -5.41
C LEU A 181 -8.90 1.53 -5.62
N GLU A 182 -7.60 1.25 -5.70
CA GLU A 182 -7.08 -0.11 -5.80
C GLU A 182 -7.44 -0.93 -4.55
N TRP A 183 -7.14 -0.44 -3.35
CA TRP A 183 -7.40 -1.17 -2.09
C TRP A 183 -8.88 -1.38 -1.82
N TRP A 184 -9.71 -0.36 -2.01
CA TRP A 184 -11.16 -0.47 -1.83
C TRP A 184 -11.79 -1.41 -2.84
N SER A 185 -11.20 -1.59 -4.03
CA SER A 185 -11.71 -2.57 -5.00
C SER A 185 -11.61 -4.00 -4.45
N PHE A 186 -10.51 -4.34 -3.74
CA PHE A 186 -10.37 -5.64 -3.09
C PHE A 186 -11.39 -5.83 -1.96
N GLU A 187 -11.62 -4.81 -1.13
CA GLU A 187 -12.63 -4.87 -0.06
C GLU A 187 -14.05 -5.09 -0.62
N LEU A 188 -14.38 -4.44 -1.74
CA LEU A 188 -15.65 -4.67 -2.43
C LEU A 188 -15.78 -6.12 -2.92
N LEU A 189 -14.71 -6.70 -3.48
CA LEU A 189 -14.73 -8.09 -3.93
C LEU A 189 -14.91 -9.08 -2.76
N VAL A 190 -14.30 -8.80 -1.60
CA VAL A 190 -14.53 -9.57 -0.36
C VAL A 190 -15.98 -9.50 0.08
N LEU A 191 -16.55 -8.29 0.12
CA LEU A 191 -17.95 -8.08 0.49
C LEU A 191 -18.87 -8.86 -0.46
N LEU A 192 -18.59 -8.82 -1.77
CA LEU A 192 -19.36 -9.53 -2.79
C LEU A 192 -19.29 -11.05 -2.66
N SER A 193 -18.17 -11.62 -2.20
CA SER A 193 -18.09 -13.07 -1.97
C SER A 193 -19.07 -13.55 -0.88
N GLY A 194 -19.44 -12.67 0.05
CA GLY A 194 -20.43 -12.95 1.09
C GLY A 194 -21.86 -13.12 0.56
N LEU A 195 -22.10 -12.78 -0.72
CA LEU A 195 -23.40 -12.95 -1.38
C LEU A 195 -23.49 -14.23 -2.23
N LEU A 196 -22.41 -15.02 -2.30
CA LEU A 196 -22.39 -16.27 -3.05
C LEU A 196 -23.08 -17.41 -2.28
N PRO A 197 -23.49 -18.51 -2.96
CA PRO A 197 -24.30 -19.58 -2.34
C PRO A 197 -23.69 -20.25 -1.10
N ASN A 198 -22.35 -20.34 -1.02
CA ASN A 198 -21.63 -20.82 0.17
C ASN A 198 -20.72 -19.71 0.73
N PRO A 199 -21.28 -18.72 1.45
CA PRO A 199 -20.55 -17.51 1.79
C PRO A 199 -19.40 -17.76 2.77
N LYS A 200 -19.50 -18.78 3.64
CA LYS A 200 -18.41 -19.15 4.57
C LYS A 200 -17.20 -19.70 3.82
N LEU A 201 -17.43 -20.63 2.88
CA LEU A 201 -16.36 -21.21 2.06
C LEU A 201 -15.74 -20.15 1.15
N GLU A 202 -16.57 -19.40 0.42
CA GLU A 202 -16.13 -18.40 -0.55
C GLU A 202 -15.36 -17.25 0.11
N ALA A 203 -15.85 -16.72 1.24
CA ALA A 203 -15.14 -15.68 1.98
C ALA A 203 -13.80 -16.18 2.55
N SER A 204 -13.75 -17.44 3.05
CA SER A 204 -12.52 -18.03 3.58
C SER A 204 -11.47 -18.21 2.48
N VAL A 205 -11.88 -18.76 1.33
CA VAL A 205 -11.00 -18.97 0.17
C VAL A 205 -10.51 -17.63 -0.36
N LEU A 206 -11.40 -16.66 -0.54
CA LEU A 206 -11.02 -15.32 -1.02
C LEU A 206 -10.07 -14.61 -0.05
N SER A 207 -10.30 -14.71 1.27
CA SER A 207 -9.42 -14.17 2.29
C SER A 207 -8.01 -14.78 2.23
N ILE A 208 -7.90 -16.11 2.09
CA ILE A 208 -6.61 -16.79 1.94
C ILE A 208 -5.92 -16.35 0.64
N SER A 209 -6.66 -16.26 -0.47
CA SER A 209 -6.13 -15.81 -1.75
C SER A 209 -5.62 -14.36 -1.69
N LEU A 210 -6.36 -13.44 -1.07
CA LEU A 210 -5.94 -12.05 -0.88
C LEU A 210 -4.73 -11.92 0.05
N ASN A 211 -4.66 -12.73 1.10
CA ASN A 211 -3.49 -12.76 1.98
C ASN A 211 -2.25 -13.26 1.23
N THR A 212 -2.41 -14.31 0.41
CA THR A 212 -1.37 -14.85 -0.47
C THR A 212 -0.90 -13.82 -1.49
N GLY A 213 -1.84 -13.14 -2.14
CA GLY A 213 -1.56 -12.05 -3.07
C GLY A 213 -0.82 -10.89 -2.38
N SER A 214 -1.27 -10.48 -1.20
CA SER A 214 -0.63 -9.42 -0.41
C SER A 214 0.81 -9.76 -0.02
N LEU A 215 1.08 -11.02 0.33
CA LEU A 215 2.43 -11.50 0.62
C LEU A 215 3.33 -11.41 -0.62
N ALA A 216 2.84 -11.89 -1.77
CA ALA A 216 3.56 -11.83 -3.03
C ALA A 216 3.79 -10.38 -3.50
N PHE A 217 2.81 -9.49 -3.29
CA PHE A 217 2.82 -8.08 -3.68
C PHE A 217 3.91 -7.23 -2.99
N MET A 218 4.45 -7.67 -1.85
CA MET A 218 5.51 -6.92 -1.16
C MET A 218 6.78 -6.73 -2.00
N ILE A 219 7.10 -7.69 -2.88
CA ILE A 219 8.24 -7.60 -3.80
C ILE A 219 7.98 -6.54 -4.90
N PRO A 220 6.87 -6.64 -5.69
CA PRO A 220 6.44 -5.58 -6.60
C PRO A 220 6.39 -4.19 -5.96
N PHE A 221 5.86 -4.09 -4.74
CA PHE A 221 5.78 -2.82 -4.03
C PHE A 221 7.16 -2.19 -3.81
N GLY A 222 8.16 -3.01 -3.46
CA GLY A 222 9.56 -2.60 -3.36
C GLY A 222 10.14 -2.12 -4.70
N LEU A 223 9.90 -2.86 -5.78
CA LEU A 223 10.29 -2.47 -7.16
C LEU A 223 9.63 -1.15 -7.57
N GLY A 224 8.34 -1.00 -7.29
CA GLY A 224 7.55 0.20 -7.54
C GLY A 224 8.07 1.43 -6.78
N ALA A 225 8.57 1.26 -5.55
CA ALA A 225 9.23 2.34 -4.81
C ALA A 225 10.61 2.68 -5.40
N ALA A 226 11.37 1.67 -5.81
CA ALA A 226 12.69 1.85 -6.42
C ALA A 226 12.62 2.60 -7.75
N ILE A 227 11.71 2.20 -8.66
CA ILE A 227 11.55 2.91 -9.94
C ILE A 227 11.00 4.32 -9.75
N SER A 228 10.07 4.53 -8.82
CA SER A 228 9.54 5.86 -8.49
C SER A 228 10.68 6.81 -8.11
N THR A 229 11.61 6.35 -7.26
CA THR A 229 12.83 7.08 -6.88
C THR A 229 13.76 7.31 -8.08
N ARG A 230 14.02 6.28 -8.89
CA ARG A 230 14.96 6.39 -10.01
C ARG A 230 14.46 7.35 -11.09
N VAL A 231 13.19 7.20 -11.50
CA VAL A 231 12.56 8.05 -12.52
C VAL A 231 12.47 9.50 -12.04
N SER A 232 12.02 9.75 -10.81
CA SER A 232 11.96 11.12 -10.28
C SER A 232 13.34 11.78 -10.22
N ASN A 233 14.38 11.05 -9.78
CA ASN A 233 15.75 11.57 -9.74
C ASN A 233 16.30 11.88 -11.14
N GLU A 234 16.12 10.99 -12.13
CA GLU A 234 16.62 11.23 -13.48
C GLU A 234 15.85 12.36 -14.19
N LEU A 235 14.53 12.44 -14.01
CA LEU A 235 13.72 13.55 -14.53
C LEU A 235 14.12 14.88 -13.89
N GLY A 236 14.30 14.91 -12.57
CA GLY A 236 14.78 16.10 -11.85
C GLY A 236 16.17 16.56 -12.31
N ALA A 237 17.03 15.62 -12.73
CA ALA A 237 18.35 15.91 -13.27
C ALA A 237 18.34 16.32 -14.75
N GLY A 238 17.17 16.40 -15.40
CA GLY A 238 17.04 16.73 -16.82
C GLY A 238 17.47 15.60 -17.77
N ARG A 239 17.35 14.33 -17.34
CA ARG A 239 17.82 13.14 -18.08
C ARG A 239 16.65 12.21 -18.46
N PRO A 240 15.78 12.61 -19.40
CA PRO A 240 14.61 11.82 -19.78
C PRO A 240 14.97 10.44 -20.35
N GLU A 241 16.05 10.34 -21.12
CA GLU A 241 16.51 9.06 -21.69
C GLU A 241 16.88 8.04 -20.60
N ALA A 242 17.54 8.49 -19.52
CA ALA A 242 17.87 7.65 -18.38
C ALA A 242 16.62 7.21 -17.60
N ALA A 243 15.61 8.08 -17.50
CA ALA A 243 14.31 7.73 -16.93
C ALA A 243 13.57 6.69 -17.78
N CYS A 244 13.61 6.81 -19.12
CA CYS A 244 13.07 5.81 -20.04
C CYS A 244 13.80 4.47 -19.93
N LEU A 245 15.13 4.48 -19.84
CA LEU A 245 15.92 3.28 -19.63
C LEU A 245 15.56 2.60 -18.30
N ALA A 246 15.48 3.36 -17.20
CA ALA A 246 15.07 2.85 -15.90
C ALA A 246 13.68 2.18 -15.97
N THR A 247 12.75 2.79 -16.71
CA THR A 247 11.40 2.23 -16.93
C THR A 247 11.46 0.90 -17.67
N ARG A 248 12.25 0.79 -18.74
CA ARG A 248 12.42 -0.48 -19.48
C ARG A 248 13.03 -1.57 -18.59
N VAL A 249 14.05 -1.23 -17.80
CA VAL A 249 14.69 -2.18 -16.88
C VAL A 249 13.70 -2.68 -15.83
N ILE A 250 12.92 -1.79 -15.20
CA ILE A 250 11.96 -2.24 -14.18
C ILE A 250 10.84 -3.09 -14.79
N MET A 251 10.43 -2.84 -16.03
CA MET A 251 9.40 -3.66 -16.68
C MET A 251 9.89 -5.10 -16.91
N VAL A 252 11.15 -5.27 -17.31
CA VAL A 252 11.76 -6.60 -17.42
C VAL A 252 11.89 -7.26 -16.05
N LEU A 253 12.33 -6.51 -15.04
CA LEU A 253 12.43 -7.03 -13.68
C LEU A 253 11.06 -7.42 -13.10
N GLY A 254 10.04 -6.57 -13.25
CA GLY A 254 8.67 -6.84 -12.82
C GLY A 254 8.06 -8.05 -13.53
N LEU A 255 8.30 -8.22 -14.83
CA LEU A 255 7.87 -9.43 -15.52
C LEU A 255 8.60 -10.68 -14.97
N ALA A 256 9.92 -10.59 -14.77
CA ALA A 256 10.70 -11.69 -14.25
C ALA A 256 10.30 -12.08 -12.81
N THR A 257 10.06 -11.10 -11.94
CA THR A 257 9.58 -11.34 -10.57
C THR A 257 8.16 -11.89 -10.56
N GLY A 258 7.24 -11.31 -11.34
CA GLY A 258 5.87 -11.81 -11.47
C GLY A 258 5.82 -13.26 -11.95
N VAL A 259 6.58 -13.61 -12.99
CA VAL A 259 6.67 -15.00 -13.49
C VAL A 259 7.28 -15.92 -12.43
N SER A 260 8.36 -15.50 -11.77
CA SER A 260 9.01 -16.30 -10.73
C SER A 260 8.07 -16.57 -9.56
N LEU A 261 7.34 -15.55 -9.09
CA LEU A 261 6.34 -15.67 -8.03
C LEU A 261 5.18 -16.57 -8.46
N GLY A 262 4.66 -16.38 -9.67
CA GLY A 262 3.60 -17.23 -10.22
C GLY A 262 4.00 -18.71 -10.28
N LEU A 263 5.23 -19.02 -10.71
CA LEU A 263 5.76 -20.38 -10.73
C LEU A 263 5.87 -20.98 -9.32
N ILE A 264 6.33 -20.20 -8.35
CA ILE A 264 6.38 -20.63 -6.94
C ILE A 264 4.97 -20.97 -6.45
N MET A 265 3.99 -20.10 -6.70
CA MET A 265 2.59 -20.31 -6.30
C MET A 265 1.98 -21.58 -6.90
N ILE A 266 2.23 -21.84 -8.19
CA ILE A 266 1.78 -23.07 -8.87
C ILE A 266 2.44 -24.31 -8.26
N SER A 267 3.72 -24.21 -7.87
CA SER A 267 4.50 -25.31 -7.32
C SER A 267 4.02 -25.72 -5.92
N VAL A 268 3.64 -24.74 -5.09
CA VAL A 268 3.17 -25.00 -3.71
C VAL A 268 1.66 -25.17 -3.59
N ARG A 269 0.91 -25.16 -4.70
CA ARG A 269 -0.56 -25.03 -4.69
C ARG A 269 -1.31 -26.06 -3.84
N ASN A 270 -0.82 -27.30 -3.79
CA ASN A 270 -1.47 -28.39 -3.05
C ASN A 270 -1.11 -28.40 -1.55
N LEU A 271 -0.12 -27.61 -1.14
CA LEU A 271 0.37 -27.54 0.24
C LEU A 271 -0.05 -26.23 0.92
N TRP A 272 -0.15 -25.14 0.15
CA TRP A 272 -0.37 -23.79 0.69
C TRP A 272 -1.66 -23.67 1.52
N GLY A 273 -2.75 -24.31 1.11
CA GLY A 273 -4.02 -24.26 1.83
C GLY A 273 -3.92 -24.79 3.28
N TYR A 274 -3.05 -25.77 3.54
CA TYR A 274 -2.85 -26.35 4.87
C TYR A 274 -2.19 -25.38 5.86
N ALA A 275 -1.57 -24.29 5.40
CA ALA A 275 -1.08 -23.25 6.29
C ALA A 275 -2.21 -22.42 6.93
N TYR A 276 -3.43 -22.49 6.39
CA TYR A 276 -4.57 -21.67 6.81
C TYR A 276 -5.74 -22.49 7.37
N SER A 277 -6.01 -23.68 6.82
CA SER A 277 -7.15 -24.49 7.23
C SER A 277 -6.84 -25.99 7.22
N ASN A 278 -7.50 -26.71 8.14
CA ASN A 278 -7.51 -28.18 8.18
C ASN A 278 -8.67 -28.78 7.38
N GLU A 279 -9.59 -27.95 6.88
CA GLU A 279 -10.74 -28.40 6.09
C GLU A 279 -10.31 -28.69 4.65
N LYS A 280 -10.42 -29.96 4.24
CA LYS A 280 -9.99 -30.41 2.90
C LYS A 280 -10.65 -29.64 1.77
N GLU A 281 -11.93 -29.29 1.92
CA GLU A 281 -12.69 -28.53 0.92
C GLU A 281 -12.04 -27.15 0.65
N VAL A 282 -11.64 -26.43 1.71
CA VAL A 282 -10.92 -25.14 1.59
C VAL A 282 -9.57 -25.32 0.91
N VAL A 283 -8.82 -26.35 1.31
CA VAL A 283 -7.48 -26.62 0.77
C VAL A 283 -7.53 -26.96 -0.73
N GLU A 284 -8.44 -27.84 -1.12
CA GLU A 284 -8.63 -28.22 -2.53
C GLU A 284 -9.09 -27.04 -3.37
N TYR A 285 -9.97 -26.18 -2.82
CA TYR A 285 -10.41 -24.98 -3.51
C TYR A 285 -9.25 -23.99 -3.72
N ILE A 286 -8.45 -23.73 -2.68
CA ILE A 286 -7.24 -22.90 -2.80
C ILE A 286 -6.26 -23.47 -3.84
N ALA A 287 -6.07 -24.79 -3.88
CA ALA A 287 -5.20 -25.42 -4.88
C ALA A 287 -5.70 -25.18 -6.32
N ARG A 288 -7.02 -25.16 -6.55
CA ARG A 288 -7.63 -24.80 -7.84
C ARG A 288 -7.52 -23.31 -8.15
N MET A 289 -7.50 -22.45 -7.13
CA MET A 289 -7.38 -21.00 -7.26
C MET A 289 -5.95 -20.53 -7.57
N MET A 290 -4.93 -21.25 -7.10
CA MET A 290 -3.53 -20.82 -7.24
C MET A 290 -3.07 -20.54 -8.69
N PRO A 291 -3.43 -21.35 -9.72
CA PRO A 291 -3.12 -21.01 -11.09
C PRO A 291 -3.72 -19.67 -11.54
N ILE A 292 -4.96 -19.37 -11.14
CA ILE A 292 -5.62 -18.10 -11.46
C ILE A 292 -4.89 -16.94 -10.77
N LEU A 293 -4.58 -17.10 -9.49
CA LEU A 293 -3.85 -16.10 -8.71
C LEU A 293 -2.42 -15.88 -9.25
N SER A 294 -1.75 -16.93 -9.73
CA SER A 294 -0.42 -16.85 -10.34
C SER A 294 -0.40 -16.08 -11.66
N VAL A 295 -1.48 -16.09 -12.42
CA VAL A 295 -1.60 -15.24 -13.61
C VAL A 295 -1.88 -13.80 -13.18
N SER A 296 -2.76 -13.63 -12.20
CA SER A 296 -3.13 -12.33 -11.65
C SER A 296 -1.93 -11.56 -11.10
N ILE A 297 -1.02 -12.23 -10.37
CA ILE A 297 0.16 -11.59 -9.78
C ILE A 297 1.14 -11.05 -10.83
N ILE A 298 1.20 -11.64 -12.03
CA ILE A 298 2.04 -11.13 -13.13
C ILE A 298 1.53 -9.77 -13.59
N PHE A 299 0.22 -9.64 -13.78
CA PHE A 299 -0.40 -8.37 -14.17
C PHE A 299 -0.32 -7.34 -13.05
N ASP A 300 -0.51 -7.77 -11.81
CA ASP A 300 -0.40 -6.92 -10.63
C ASP A 300 1.03 -6.38 -10.44
N ASP A 301 2.07 -7.20 -10.66
CA ASP A 301 3.46 -6.75 -10.60
C ASP A 301 3.75 -5.67 -11.64
N LEU A 302 3.34 -5.91 -12.89
CA LEU A 302 3.46 -4.93 -13.99
C LEU A 302 2.71 -3.64 -13.68
N GLN A 303 1.48 -3.72 -13.16
CA GLN A 303 0.70 -2.57 -12.73
C GLN A 303 1.43 -1.80 -11.61
N CYS A 304 2.02 -2.50 -10.65
CA CYS A 304 2.67 -1.89 -9.49
C CYS A 304 3.92 -1.11 -9.88
N VAL A 305 4.76 -1.67 -10.76
CA VAL A 305 5.96 -0.97 -11.26
C VAL A 305 5.59 0.22 -12.15
N LEU A 306 4.57 0.11 -12.99
CA LEU A 306 4.05 1.21 -13.80
C LEU A 306 3.46 2.33 -12.93
N SER A 307 2.71 1.98 -11.89
CA SER A 307 2.23 2.91 -10.88
C SER A 307 3.40 3.63 -10.18
N GLY A 308 4.52 2.93 -9.97
CA GLY A 308 5.79 3.53 -9.53
C GLY A 308 6.33 4.58 -10.50
N VAL A 309 6.39 4.26 -11.80
CA VAL A 309 6.82 5.19 -12.86
C VAL A 309 5.92 6.44 -12.88
N VAL A 310 4.59 6.25 -12.86
CA VAL A 310 3.61 7.34 -12.84
C VAL A 310 3.83 8.29 -11.66
N ARG A 311 4.10 7.74 -10.46
CA ARG A 311 4.47 8.55 -9.29
C ARG A 311 5.79 9.28 -9.49
N GLY A 312 6.82 8.62 -10.01
CA GLY A 312 8.12 9.25 -10.29
C GLY A 312 8.01 10.43 -11.28
N CYS A 313 7.13 10.30 -12.28
CA CYS A 313 6.85 11.34 -13.27
C CYS A 313 5.98 12.49 -12.74
N GLY A 314 5.29 12.33 -11.61
CA GLY A 314 4.32 13.32 -11.13
C GLY A 314 2.97 13.27 -11.84
N LEU A 315 2.63 12.14 -12.46
CA LEU A 315 1.42 11.95 -13.27
C LEU A 315 0.30 11.24 -12.49
N GLN A 316 0.26 11.37 -11.17
CA GLN A 316 -0.67 10.63 -10.30
C GLN A 316 -2.15 10.91 -10.59
N LYS A 317 -2.47 12.08 -11.17
CA LYS A 317 -3.84 12.35 -11.64
C LYS A 317 -4.26 11.39 -12.75
N ILE A 318 -3.37 11.11 -13.70
CA ILE A 318 -3.63 10.14 -14.78
C ILE A 318 -3.76 8.75 -14.17
N GLY A 319 -2.83 8.36 -13.29
CA GLY A 319 -2.88 7.08 -12.60
C GLY A 319 -4.19 6.87 -11.82
N ALA A 320 -4.69 7.90 -11.12
CA ALA A 320 -5.95 7.82 -10.39
C ALA A 320 -7.15 7.60 -11.33
N CYS A 321 -7.20 8.31 -12.46
CA CYS A 321 -8.23 8.11 -13.47
C CYS A 321 -8.16 6.70 -14.08
N VAL A 322 -6.96 6.21 -14.39
CA VAL A 322 -6.76 4.86 -14.94
C VAL A 322 -7.23 3.81 -13.94
N ASN A 323 -6.83 3.91 -12.65
CA ASN A 323 -7.29 2.99 -11.62
C ASN A 323 -8.82 3.03 -11.44
N LEU A 324 -9.42 4.22 -11.43
CA LEU A 324 -10.88 4.37 -11.34
C LEU A 324 -11.57 3.62 -12.49
N SER A 325 -11.15 3.89 -13.73
CA SER A 325 -11.75 3.27 -14.91
C SER A 325 -11.53 1.76 -14.95
N ALA A 326 -10.30 1.31 -14.71
CA ALA A 326 -9.94 -0.10 -14.79
C ALA A 326 -10.66 -0.94 -13.71
N TYR A 327 -10.61 -0.52 -12.43
CA TYR A 327 -11.21 -1.30 -11.36
C TYR A 327 -12.74 -1.13 -11.29
N TYR A 328 -13.27 0.09 -11.39
CA TYR A 328 -14.68 0.35 -11.07
C TYR A 328 -15.60 0.35 -12.28
N LEU A 329 -15.11 0.74 -13.47
CA LEU A 329 -15.95 0.76 -14.67
C LEU A 329 -15.86 -0.54 -15.47
N VAL A 330 -14.76 -1.28 -15.35
CA VAL A 330 -14.53 -2.52 -16.10
C VAL A 330 -14.41 -3.73 -15.18
N GLY A 331 -13.46 -3.73 -14.25
CA GLY A 331 -13.12 -4.88 -13.40
C GLY A 331 -14.28 -5.39 -12.56
N ILE A 332 -14.82 -4.54 -11.69
CA ILE A 332 -15.92 -4.91 -10.78
C ILE A 332 -17.17 -5.33 -11.56
N PRO A 333 -17.65 -4.58 -12.58
CA PRO A 333 -18.77 -5.03 -13.41
C PRO A 333 -18.52 -6.40 -14.08
N ALA A 334 -17.33 -6.62 -14.64
CA ALA A 334 -16.99 -7.91 -15.24
C ALA A 334 -16.99 -9.04 -14.21
N ALA A 335 -16.37 -8.81 -13.04
CA ALA A 335 -16.35 -9.76 -11.93
C ALA A 335 -17.76 -10.13 -11.46
N LEU A 336 -18.66 -9.14 -11.34
CA LEU A 336 -20.07 -9.36 -11.00
C LEU A 336 -20.79 -10.20 -12.05
N CYS A 337 -20.62 -9.88 -13.33
CA CYS A 337 -21.21 -10.66 -14.43
C CYS A 337 -20.76 -12.12 -14.38
N PHE A 338 -19.46 -12.37 -14.25
CA PHE A 338 -18.95 -13.73 -14.21
C PHE A 338 -19.36 -14.51 -12.95
N ALA A 339 -19.31 -13.87 -11.77
CA ALA A 339 -19.63 -14.53 -10.51
C ALA A 339 -21.13 -14.86 -10.39
N PHE A 340 -22.02 -13.92 -10.74
CA PHE A 340 -23.45 -14.04 -10.48
C PHE A 340 -24.28 -14.42 -11.70
N VAL A 341 -23.97 -13.90 -12.90
CA VAL A 341 -24.75 -14.20 -14.11
C VAL A 341 -24.32 -15.53 -14.73
N TYR A 342 -23.01 -15.73 -14.87
CA TYR A 342 -22.45 -16.99 -15.40
C TYR A 342 -22.24 -18.07 -14.34
N GLN A 343 -22.54 -17.77 -13.06
CA GLN A 343 -22.45 -18.69 -11.93
C GLN A 343 -21.08 -19.38 -11.78
N LEU A 344 -19.99 -18.68 -12.13
CA LEU A 344 -18.63 -19.20 -12.07
C LEU A 344 -18.02 -19.15 -10.64
N GLY A 345 -18.81 -18.75 -9.64
CA GLY A 345 -18.42 -18.73 -8.23
C GLY A 345 -17.42 -17.64 -7.88
N GLY A 346 -16.80 -17.74 -6.68
CA GLY A 346 -15.84 -16.75 -6.19
C GLY A 346 -14.49 -16.77 -6.91
N MET A 347 -14.22 -17.80 -7.72
CA MET A 347 -12.98 -17.90 -8.50
C MET A 347 -12.74 -16.71 -9.40
N VAL A 348 -13.82 -16.19 -9.98
CA VAL A 348 -13.74 -15.11 -10.95
C VAL A 348 -13.65 -13.73 -10.29
N LEU A 349 -13.96 -13.63 -9.00
CA LEU A 349 -13.79 -12.39 -8.24
C LEU A 349 -12.32 -11.99 -8.09
N ILE A 350 -11.37 -12.91 -8.31
CA ILE A 350 -9.93 -12.65 -8.20
C ILE A 350 -9.30 -12.30 -9.56
N LEU A 351 -10.03 -12.44 -10.68
CA LEU A 351 -9.47 -12.11 -11.98
C LEU A 351 -9.14 -10.61 -12.05
N PRO A 352 -7.94 -10.23 -12.55
CA PRO A 352 -7.61 -8.84 -12.74
C PRO A 352 -8.60 -8.23 -13.76
N PRO A 353 -8.95 -6.93 -13.64
CA PRO A 353 -9.56 -6.22 -14.74
C PRO A 353 -8.68 -6.41 -15.98
N ILE A 354 -9.25 -6.97 -17.05
CA ILE A 354 -8.54 -7.20 -18.32
C ILE A 354 -7.92 -5.86 -18.75
N PRO A 355 -6.59 -5.73 -18.87
CA PRO A 355 -5.99 -4.49 -19.32
C PRO A 355 -6.35 -4.27 -20.79
N TYR A 356 -7.05 -3.17 -21.06
CA TYR A 356 -7.39 -2.75 -22.42
C TYR A 356 -6.10 -2.44 -23.18
N ARG A 357 -5.74 -3.31 -24.11
CA ARG A 357 -4.67 -3.08 -25.08
C ARG A 357 -5.25 -2.19 -26.19
N GLU A 358 -5.25 -0.88 -25.97
CA GLU A 358 -5.30 0.19 -27.01
C GLU A 358 -5.40 1.57 -26.33
N PHE A 359 -4.29 2.07 -25.75
CA PHE A 359 -4.09 3.52 -25.52
C PHE A 359 -2.62 3.85 -25.23
N GLN A 360 -1.68 3.23 -25.95
CA GLN A 360 -0.25 3.57 -25.93
C GLN A 360 0.35 3.70 -27.34
N LEU A 361 -0.23 4.58 -28.17
CA LEU A 361 0.44 4.99 -29.41
C LEU A 361 0.63 6.51 -29.58
N HIS A 362 0.20 7.36 -28.65
CA HIS A 362 0.53 8.79 -28.69
C HIS A 362 0.71 9.42 -27.30
N LEU A 363 1.87 9.16 -26.69
CA LEU A 363 2.49 10.07 -25.70
C LEU A 363 4.02 10.03 -25.86
#